data_AF-A0AAD9DIF6-F1
#
_entry.id   AF-A0AAD9DIF6-F1
#
_cell.length_a   1.000
_cell.length_b   1.000
_cell.length_c   1.000
_cell.angle_alpha   90.00
_cell.angle_beta   90.00
_cell.angle_gamma   90.00
#
_symmetry.space_group_name_H-M   'P 1'
#
loop_
_entity.id
_entity.type
_entity.pdbx_description
1 polymer ?
#
loop_
_entity_poly.entity_id
_entity_poly.type
_entity_poly.pdbx_seq_one_letter_code
_entity_poly.pdbx_strand_id
1 'polypeptide(L)' 'MSKRSVEDPILAYNAEAEVNNLQWSSSQPDWVSIAFANKLQILRV' A
#
# COMPACT_ATOMS: atom_id res chain seq x y z
N MET A 1 2.15 16.84 -23.47
CA MET A 1 2.44 15.64 -22.66
C MET A 1 1.10 15.05 -22.23
N SER A 2 0.70 13.92 -22.80
CA SER A 2 -0.56 13.26 -22.46
C SER A 2 -0.46 12.70 -21.04
N LYS A 3 -1.34 13.17 -20.14
CA LYS A 3 -1.48 12.63 -18.78
C LYS A 3 -2.01 11.20 -18.97
N ARG A 4 -1.15 10.19 -18.78
CA ARG A 4 -1.57 8.78 -18.86
C ARG A 4 -2.82 8.64 -18.00
N SER A 5 -3.95 8.31 -18.64
CA SER A 5 -5.16 7.88 -17.94
C SER A 5 -4.70 6.77 -17.00
N VAL A 6 -4.86 6.95 -15.69
CA VAL A 6 -4.68 5.84 -14.77
C VAL A 6 -5.88 4.95 -15.04
N GLU A 7 -5.73 4.01 -15.98
CA GLU A 7 -6.60 2.84 -16.07
C GLU A 7 -6.54 2.16 -14.70
N ASP A 8 -7.69 1.67 -14.24
CA ASP A 8 -7.96 1.27 -12.85
C ASP A 8 -6.75 0.64 -12.14
N PRO A 9 -6.50 0.99 -10.86
CA PRO A 9 -5.31 0.52 -10.16
C PRO A 9 -5.20 -1.01 -10.26
N ILE A 10 -4.04 -1.48 -10.73
CA ILE A 10 -3.74 -2.90 -10.97
C ILE A 10 -3.97 -3.75 -9.70
N LEU A 11 -3.83 -3.12 -8.52
CA LEU A 11 -4.07 -3.74 -7.22
C LEU A 11 -4.71 -2.73 -6.28
N ALA A 12 -5.80 -3.14 -5.63
CA ALA A 12 -6.51 -2.36 -4.62
C ALA A 12 -6.49 -3.10 -3.28
N TYR A 13 -6.19 -2.37 -2.21
CA TYR A 13 -6.20 -2.86 -0.85
C TYR A 13 -7.12 -1.99 0.00
N ASN A 14 -7.98 -2.62 0.81
CA ASN A 14 -8.89 -1.95 1.73
C ASN A 14 -8.50 -2.31 3.16
N ALA A 15 -8.05 -1.32 3.93
CA ALA A 15 -7.78 -1.48 5.35
C ALA A 15 -9.09 -1.54 6.16
N GLU A 16 -9.08 -2.23 7.30
CA GLU A 16 -10.23 -2.30 8.21
C GLU A 16 -10.45 -1.00 9.01
N ALA A 17 -9.48 -0.08 9.00
CA ALA A 17 -9.54 1.22 9.66
C ALA A 17 -8.66 2.24 8.93
N GLU A 18 -8.69 3.50 9.39
CA GLU A 18 -7.84 4.57 8.85
C GLU A 18 -6.35 4.21 8.94
N VAL A 19 -5.67 4.32 7.79
CA VAL A 19 -4.23 4.10 7.70
C VAL A 19 -3.51 5.33 8.22
N ASN A 20 -2.66 5.15 9.23
CA ASN A 20 -1.85 6.23 9.79
C ASN A 20 -0.40 6.21 9.29
N ASN A 21 0.10 5.06 8.83
CA ASN A 21 1.44 4.92 8.29
C ASN A 21 1.50 3.82 7.22
N LEU A 22 2.29 4.06 6.18
CA LEU A 22 2.57 3.12 5.09
C LEU A 22 4.04 3.24 4.70
N GLN A 23 4.75 2.12 4.65
CA GLN A 23 6.15 2.09 4.26
C GLN A 23 6.51 0.83 3.48
N TRP A 24 7.09 1.03 2.31
CA TRP A 24 7.76 -0.01 1.53
C TRP A 24 9.11 -0.35 2.15
N SER A 25 9.39 -1.63 2.34
CA SER A 25 10.66 -2.09 2.87
C SER A 25 11.81 -1.73 1.92
N SER A 26 12.84 -1.08 2.45
CA SER A 26 14.03 -0.71 1.67
C SER A 26 14.93 -1.90 1.34
N SER A 27 14.90 -2.95 2.17
CA SER A 27 15.68 -4.18 1.96
C SER A 27 14.92 -5.24 1.16
N GLN A 28 13.59 -5.17 1.15
CA GLN A 28 12.72 -6.14 0.47
C GLN A 28 11.62 -5.40 -0.31
N PRO A 29 11.90 -4.91 -1.53
CA PRO A 29 11.01 -4.01 -2.28
C PRO A 29 9.62 -4.57 -2.60
N ASP A 30 9.46 -5.89 -2.62
CA ASP A 30 8.17 -6.56 -2.83
C ASP A 30 7.23 -6.43 -1.61
N TRP A 31 7.70 -5.90 -0.49
CA TRP A 31 6.95 -5.86 0.77
C TRP A 31 6.59 -4.44 1.20
N VAL A 32 5.33 -4.28 1.60
CA VAL A 32 4.80 -3.05 2.19
C VAL A 32 4.23 -3.32 3.57
N SER A 33 4.52 -2.42 4.50
CA SER A 33 3.93 -2.39 5.83
C SER A 33 2.83 -1.33 5.88
N ILE A 34 1.69 -1.68 6.50
CA ILE A 34 0.51 -0.83 6.62
C ILE A 34 0.05 -0.85 8.09
N ALA A 35 0.11 0.31 8.75
CA ALA A 35 -0.32 0.47 10.13
C ALA A 35 -1.69 1.15 10.19
N PHE A 36 -2.61 0.54 10.95
CA PHE A 36 -3.96 1.05 11.18
C PHE A 36 -4.48 0.60 12.55
N ALA A 37 -5.25 1.44 13.23
CA ALA A 37 -5.68 1.20 14.61
C ALA A 37 -4.52 0.75 15.52
N ASN A 38 -4.60 -0.44 16.11
CA ASN A 38 -3.54 -1.08 16.90
C ASN A 38 -2.91 -2.31 16.19
N LYS A 39 -3.01 -2.37 14.87
CA LYS A 39 -2.52 -3.47 14.03
C LYS A 39 -1.45 -3.00 13.04
N LEU A 40 -0.55 -3.91 12.69
CA LEU A 40 0.38 -3.77 11.57
C LEU A 40 0.17 -4.96 10.64
N GLN A 41 -0.03 -4.70 9.35
CA GLN A 41 -0.06 -5.73 8.33
C GLN A 41 1.12 -5.57 7.37
N ILE A 42 1.63 -6.71 6.89
CA ILE A 42 2.72 -6.75 5.91
C ILE A 42 2.21 -7.55 4.72
N LEU A 43 2.19 -6.89 3.56
CA LEU A 43 1.71 -7.47 2.31
C LEU A 43 2.89 -7.61 1.35
N ARG A 44 2.87 -8.70 0.57
CA ARG A 44 3.72 -8.87 -0.60
C ARG A 44 2.93 -8.46 -1.84
N VAL A 45 3.54 -7.66 -2.71
CA VAL A 45 2.91 -7.06 -3.91
C VAL A 45 3.64 -7.48 -5.17
#